data_AF-A0A522E657-F1
#
_entry.id   AF-A0A522E657-F1
#
_cell.length_a   1.000
_cell.length_b   1.000
_cell.length_c   1.000
_cell.angle_alpha   90.00
_cell.angle_beta   90.00
_cell.angle_gamma   90.00
#
_symmetry.space_group_name_H-M   'P 1'
#
loop_
_entity.id
_entity.type
_entity.pdbx_description
1 polymer ?
#
loop_
_entity_poly.entity_id
_entity_poly.type
_entity_poly.pdbx_seq_one_letter_code
_entity_poly.pdbx_strand_id
1 'polypeptide(L)'
;MPVEGKASAPNSDGADTQGAYERRIMTAVSYDGLTFTQNNIWIADQAHVPDAVTRDGTIYLYYTGWIVGDRLNTSAVAISEDQGKTWTYKYIELIESGPIDRIVNPDVVLLEDGTFRLFFTAGNPQSIHYAEATDGIRFTYRGSVFAQTDDIAVDSTTIKIGDTWHMYATSGQGINRLWHLTSTDGISFTVYDLISFPNAGVTSTPSNGLWVDDRFYLFMFADDGSIGSMWTKNGFDWYPSGKIHLEPTEDEMYVKDSTVIQLDNGQYLMFYVTNIP
;
A
#
# COMPACT_ATOMS: atom_id res chain seq x y z
N MET A 1 -7.48 21.80 1.04
CA MET A 1 -8.04 20.53 0.55
C MET A 1 -7.37 20.25 -0.79
N PRO A 2 -6.81 19.06 -1.02
CA PRO A 2 -6.39 18.68 -2.37
C PRO A 2 -7.60 18.75 -3.29
N VAL A 3 -7.50 19.50 -4.39
CA VAL A 3 -8.61 19.74 -5.34
C VAL A 3 -8.45 18.93 -6.63
N GLU A 4 -7.24 18.48 -6.93
CA GLU A 4 -6.90 17.65 -8.07
C GLU A 4 -5.72 16.74 -7.70
N GLY A 5 -5.59 15.60 -8.37
CA GLY A 5 -4.41 14.73 -8.22
C GLY A 5 -3.20 15.20 -9.04
N LYS A 6 -3.32 16.24 -9.88
CA LYS A 6 -2.35 16.54 -10.94
C LYS A 6 -1.19 17.41 -10.46
N ALA A 7 0.03 17.03 -10.82
CA ALA A 7 1.24 17.76 -10.45
C ALA A 7 2.42 17.40 -11.38
N SER A 8 3.35 18.32 -11.56
CA SER A 8 4.60 18.08 -12.30
C SER A 8 5.73 17.68 -11.36
N ALA A 9 6.67 16.86 -11.81
CA ALA A 9 7.88 16.60 -11.05
C ALA A 9 8.66 17.92 -10.83
N PRO A 10 9.12 18.22 -9.59
CA PRO A 10 9.96 19.40 -9.34
C PRO A 10 11.30 19.30 -10.08
N ASN A 11 11.84 20.46 -10.50
CA ASN A 11 13.20 20.53 -11.02
C ASN A 11 14.21 20.06 -9.95
N SER A 12 15.27 19.37 -10.37
CA SER A 12 16.22 18.58 -9.56
C SER A 12 16.85 19.25 -8.33
N ASP A 13 16.73 20.56 -8.14
CA ASP A 13 17.40 21.33 -7.07
C ASP A 13 16.80 21.12 -5.66
N GLY A 14 15.78 20.27 -5.52
CA GLY A 14 15.23 19.87 -4.21
C GLY A 14 14.72 18.43 -4.15
N ALA A 15 14.99 17.61 -5.17
CA ALA A 15 14.59 16.22 -5.23
C ALA A 15 15.63 15.36 -4.48
N ASP A 16 15.35 15.00 -3.24
CA ASP A 16 16.03 13.85 -2.65
C ASP A 16 15.54 12.60 -3.42
N THR A 17 16.47 11.81 -3.94
CA THR A 17 16.27 10.77 -4.99
C THR A 17 15.34 9.60 -4.60
N GLN A 18 14.59 9.70 -3.51
CA GLN A 18 13.63 8.71 -3.04
C GLN A 18 12.39 9.40 -2.48
N GLY A 19 11.30 9.39 -3.25
CA GLY A 19 10.03 9.96 -2.79
C GLY A 19 8.94 9.93 -3.84
N ALA A 20 7.75 10.41 -3.46
CA ALA A 20 6.59 10.44 -4.35
C ALA A 20 6.71 11.47 -5.50
N TYR A 21 7.68 12.39 -5.46
CA TYR A 21 7.74 13.61 -6.29
C TYR A 21 7.74 13.38 -7.82
N GLU A 22 8.26 12.26 -8.30
CA GLU A 22 8.33 11.90 -9.73
C GLU A 22 7.38 10.75 -10.10
N ARG A 23 6.49 10.38 -9.17
CA ARG A 23 5.69 9.17 -9.25
C ARG A 23 4.23 9.50 -9.43
N ARG A 24 3.49 8.60 -10.05
CA ARG A 24 2.04 8.69 -10.19
C ARG A 24 1.36 7.36 -9.95
N ILE A 25 0.11 7.42 -9.54
CA ILE A 25 -0.78 6.27 -9.42
C ILE A 25 -1.65 6.17 -10.68
N MET A 26 -1.59 5.00 -11.29
CA MET A 26 -2.38 4.58 -12.45
C MET A 26 -3.22 3.36 -12.08
N THR A 27 -4.12 2.93 -12.96
CA THR A 27 -4.90 1.71 -12.75
C THR A 27 -4.77 0.67 -13.86
N ALA A 28 -4.98 -0.59 -13.50
CA ALA A 28 -5.14 -1.72 -14.40
C ALA A 28 -6.34 -2.56 -13.97
N VAL A 29 -6.99 -3.22 -14.93
CA VAL A 29 -8.21 -4.02 -14.67
C VAL A 29 -7.98 -5.49 -14.92
N SER A 30 -8.71 -6.34 -14.19
CA SER A 30 -8.69 -7.78 -14.35
C SER A 30 -10.08 -8.38 -14.16
N TYR A 31 -10.35 -9.53 -14.79
CA TYR A 31 -11.57 -10.32 -14.61
C TYR A 31 -11.35 -11.59 -13.78
N ASP A 32 -10.09 -11.99 -13.57
CA ASP A 32 -9.71 -13.21 -12.85
C ASP A 32 -8.84 -12.91 -11.61
N GLY A 33 -8.55 -11.63 -11.35
CA GLY A 33 -7.72 -11.17 -10.24
C GLY A 33 -6.23 -11.43 -10.43
N LEU A 34 -5.79 -11.99 -11.57
CA LEU A 34 -4.41 -12.42 -11.79
C LEU A 34 -3.84 -11.97 -13.15
N THR A 35 -4.69 -11.62 -14.10
CA THR A 35 -4.29 -11.15 -15.44
C THR A 35 -4.78 -9.72 -15.59
N PHE A 36 -3.87 -8.76 -15.50
CA PHE A 36 -4.20 -7.34 -15.51
C PHE A 36 -3.90 -6.72 -16.88
N THR A 37 -4.71 -5.75 -17.26
CA THR A 37 -4.50 -4.92 -18.45
C THR A 37 -4.56 -3.47 -18.03
N GLN A 38 -3.50 -2.72 -18.35
CA GLN A 38 -3.48 -1.28 -18.12
C GLN A 38 -4.64 -0.61 -18.87
N ASN A 39 -5.29 0.36 -18.23
CA ASN A 39 -6.43 1.09 -18.81
C ASN A 39 -6.15 2.59 -18.97
N ASN A 40 -4.92 3.04 -18.69
CA ASN A 40 -4.47 4.43 -18.75
C ASN A 40 -5.31 5.41 -17.92
N ILE A 41 -6.02 4.92 -16.90
CA ILE A 41 -6.70 5.80 -15.95
C ILE A 41 -5.69 6.27 -14.91
N TRP A 42 -5.54 7.58 -14.86
CA TRP A 42 -4.69 8.31 -13.94
C TRP A 42 -5.47 8.71 -12.69
N ILE A 43 -4.83 8.59 -11.52
CA ILE A 43 -5.42 8.96 -10.23
C ILE A 43 -4.72 10.18 -9.64
N ALA A 44 -3.40 10.09 -9.39
CA ALA A 44 -2.67 11.16 -8.75
C ALA A 44 -1.21 11.16 -9.21
N ASP A 45 -0.68 12.33 -9.53
CA ASP A 45 0.75 12.59 -9.63
C ASP A 45 1.31 12.92 -8.25
N GLN A 46 2.65 12.90 -8.16
CA GLN A 46 3.38 13.09 -6.93
C GLN A 46 2.93 12.14 -5.81
N ALA A 47 2.54 10.90 -6.17
CA ALA A 47 1.87 9.95 -5.29
C ALA A 47 2.55 8.58 -5.28
N HIS A 48 2.52 7.90 -4.13
CA HIS A 48 3.29 6.69 -3.86
C HIS A 48 2.65 5.81 -2.77
N VAL A 49 3.04 4.54 -2.69
CA VAL A 49 2.53 3.53 -1.73
C VAL A 49 1.00 3.57 -1.63
N PRO A 50 0.27 3.30 -2.72
CA PRO A 50 -1.17 3.20 -2.65
C PRO A 50 -1.59 1.96 -1.85
N ASP A 51 -2.61 2.12 -1.01
CA ASP A 51 -3.36 0.99 -0.49
C ASP A 51 -4.86 1.27 -0.48
N ALA A 52 -5.67 0.26 -0.73
CA ALA A 52 -7.08 0.44 -1.03
C ALA A 52 -7.99 -0.60 -0.36
N VAL A 53 -9.15 -0.12 0.06
CA VAL A 53 -10.27 -0.96 0.52
C VAL A 53 -11.58 -0.51 -0.09
N THR A 54 -12.55 -1.42 -0.16
CA THR A 54 -13.92 -1.14 -0.59
C THR A 54 -14.88 -1.28 0.58
N ARG A 55 -15.78 -0.32 0.75
CA ARG A 55 -16.90 -0.41 1.68
C ARG A 55 -18.18 0.08 1.02
N ASP A 56 -19.21 -0.77 0.99
CA ASP A 56 -20.52 -0.47 0.41
C ASP A 56 -20.41 0.10 -1.03
N GLY A 57 -19.57 -0.52 -1.86
CA GLY A 57 -19.30 -0.09 -3.25
C GLY A 57 -18.45 1.17 -3.41
N THR A 58 -18.05 1.82 -2.30
CA THR A 58 -17.16 2.98 -2.29
C THR A 58 -15.71 2.52 -2.17
N ILE A 59 -14.86 3.00 -3.06
CA ILE A 59 -13.41 2.77 -3.03
C ILE A 59 -12.76 3.87 -2.19
N TYR A 60 -11.91 3.47 -1.25
CA TYR A 60 -11.03 4.35 -0.48
C TYR A 60 -9.59 3.99 -0.82
N LEU A 61 -8.92 4.86 -1.60
CA LEU A 61 -7.52 4.72 -1.98
C LEU A 61 -6.66 5.68 -1.15
N TYR A 62 -5.88 5.13 -0.24
CA TYR A 62 -4.91 5.86 0.56
C TYR A 62 -3.57 5.87 -0.16
N TYR A 63 -2.83 6.97 -0.07
CA TYR A 63 -1.50 7.06 -0.68
C TYR A 63 -0.66 8.13 0.02
N THR A 64 0.66 7.99 -0.08
CA THR A 64 1.63 9.03 0.31
C THR A 64 1.83 10.01 -0.84
N GLY A 65 1.66 11.30 -0.59
CA GLY A 65 1.93 12.34 -1.58
C GLY A 65 3.13 13.21 -1.23
N TRP A 66 3.86 13.68 -2.25
CA TRP A 66 4.93 14.68 -2.05
C TRP A 66 4.32 16.04 -1.73
N ILE A 67 3.41 16.56 -2.57
CA ILE A 67 2.59 17.73 -2.25
C ILE A 67 1.12 17.32 -2.28
N VAL A 68 0.48 17.34 -1.11
CA VAL A 68 -0.96 17.09 -0.95
C VAL A 68 -1.62 18.41 -0.58
N GLY A 69 -2.22 19.09 -1.55
CA GLY A 69 -2.77 20.43 -1.35
C GLY A 69 -1.69 21.41 -0.89
N ASP A 70 -1.71 21.77 0.40
CA ASP A 70 -0.76 22.67 1.07
C ASP A 70 0.24 21.95 1.99
N ARG A 71 0.23 20.60 2.02
CA ARG A 71 1.07 19.78 2.90
C ARG A 71 2.16 19.06 2.12
N LEU A 72 3.36 19.05 2.67
CA LEU A 72 4.51 18.33 2.12
C LEU A 72 4.64 16.94 2.79
N ASN A 73 4.89 15.91 1.98
CA ASN A 73 5.26 14.55 2.38
C ASN A 73 4.30 13.95 3.41
N THR A 74 3.04 13.76 3.00
CA THR A 74 1.95 13.29 3.87
C THR A 74 0.99 12.41 3.10
N SER A 75 0.18 11.61 3.78
CA SER A 75 -0.83 10.78 3.13
C SER A 75 -2.18 11.48 2.92
N ALA A 76 -2.87 11.06 1.87
CA ALA A 76 -4.21 11.49 1.49
C ALA A 76 -5.10 10.28 1.21
N VAL A 77 -6.40 10.53 1.02
CA VAL A 77 -7.34 9.53 0.52
C VAL A 77 -8.08 10.08 -0.70
N ALA A 78 -8.10 9.29 -1.78
CA ALA A 78 -8.95 9.48 -2.93
C ALA A 78 -10.15 8.53 -2.81
N ILE A 79 -11.37 9.05 -2.96
CA ILE A 79 -12.61 8.32 -2.73
C ILE A 79 -13.41 8.27 -4.04
N SER A 80 -13.86 7.08 -4.43
CA SER A 80 -14.70 6.88 -5.61
C SER A 80 -15.97 6.13 -5.25
N GLU A 81 -17.12 6.71 -5.60
CA GLU A 81 -18.47 6.13 -5.39
C GLU A 81 -19.04 5.49 -6.68
N ASP A 82 -18.25 5.48 -7.76
CA ASP A 82 -18.72 5.10 -9.11
C ASP A 82 -17.79 4.08 -9.80
N GLN A 83 -17.19 3.19 -9.00
CA GLN A 83 -16.29 2.12 -9.43
C GLN A 83 -15.01 2.65 -10.10
N GLY A 84 -14.43 3.72 -9.55
CA GLY A 84 -13.14 4.26 -9.96
C GLY A 84 -13.19 5.23 -11.15
N LYS A 85 -14.37 5.71 -11.55
CA LYS A 85 -14.51 6.62 -12.70
C LYS A 85 -14.29 8.08 -12.31
N THR A 86 -14.74 8.48 -11.13
CA THR A 86 -14.53 9.82 -10.56
C THR A 86 -14.02 9.73 -9.13
N TRP A 87 -13.29 10.77 -8.71
CA TRP A 87 -12.51 10.77 -7.48
C TRP A 87 -12.68 12.08 -6.71
N THR A 88 -12.92 11.95 -5.41
CA THR A 88 -12.87 13.06 -4.45
C THR A 88 -11.66 12.90 -3.54
N TYR A 89 -10.81 13.92 -3.46
CA TYR A 89 -9.60 13.90 -2.64
C TYR A 89 -9.84 14.56 -1.28
N LYS A 90 -9.35 13.93 -0.22
CA LYS A 90 -9.42 14.41 1.16
C LYS A 90 -8.07 14.26 1.84
N TYR A 91 -7.80 15.12 2.83
CA TYR A 91 -6.76 14.82 3.81
C TYR A 91 -7.23 13.66 4.68
N ILE A 92 -6.28 12.84 5.09
CA ILE A 92 -6.46 12.00 6.26
C ILE A 92 -6.32 12.92 7.49
N GLU A 93 -7.29 12.86 8.39
CA GLU A 93 -7.27 13.60 9.65
C GLU A 93 -6.89 12.62 10.77
N LEU A 94 -5.71 12.82 11.38
CA LEU A 94 -5.29 12.05 12.54
C LEU A 94 -5.61 12.84 13.82
N ILE A 95 -6.39 12.23 14.71
CA ILE A 95 -6.90 12.82 15.94
C ILE A 95 -6.22 12.11 17.13
N GLU A 96 -5.99 12.83 18.23
CA GLU A 96 -5.37 12.29 19.47
C GLU A 96 -3.94 11.74 19.26
N SER A 97 -3.23 12.18 18.23
CA SER A 97 -1.91 11.66 17.87
C SER A 97 -0.73 12.25 18.65
N GLY A 98 -0.99 13.27 19.48
CA GLY A 98 0.06 13.98 20.20
C GLY A 98 1.11 14.55 19.24
N PRO A 99 2.40 14.15 19.36
CA PRO A 99 3.47 14.67 18.52
C PRO A 99 3.51 14.05 17.11
N ILE A 100 2.70 13.03 16.81
CA ILE A 100 2.66 12.42 15.48
C ILE A 100 1.78 13.29 14.58
N ASP A 101 2.42 14.07 13.72
CA ASP A 101 1.76 14.97 12.76
C ASP A 101 1.95 14.55 11.30
N ARG A 102 2.87 13.60 11.04
CA ARG A 102 3.16 13.05 9.71
C ARG A 102 2.86 11.56 9.67
N ILE A 103 1.99 11.18 8.74
CA ILE A 103 1.72 9.80 8.35
C ILE A 103 2.20 9.59 6.92
N VAL A 104 2.93 8.50 6.70
CA VAL A 104 3.39 8.05 5.38
C VAL A 104 3.29 6.53 5.30
N ASN A 105 3.30 6.01 4.08
CA ASN A 105 3.17 4.59 3.75
C ASN A 105 1.91 3.97 4.38
N PRO A 106 0.72 4.41 3.94
CA PRO A 106 -0.54 3.91 4.49
C PRO A 106 -0.76 2.44 4.09
N ASP A 107 -1.23 1.66 5.05
CA ASP A 107 -1.59 0.24 4.90
C ASP A 107 -2.92 0.04 5.63
N VAL A 108 -4.00 -0.15 4.87
CA VAL A 108 -5.37 -0.09 5.37
C VAL A 108 -6.07 -1.43 5.25
N VAL A 109 -6.77 -1.79 6.32
CA VAL A 109 -7.66 -2.95 6.34
C VAL A 109 -9.05 -2.53 6.78
N LEU A 110 -10.06 -3.15 6.18
CA LEU A 110 -11.44 -3.03 6.63
C LEU A 110 -11.75 -4.22 7.56
N LEU A 111 -12.09 -3.92 8.82
CA LEU A 111 -12.49 -4.94 9.79
C LEU A 111 -13.91 -5.43 9.51
N GLU A 112 -14.25 -6.60 10.06
CA GLU A 112 -15.57 -7.25 9.89
C GLU A 112 -16.73 -6.37 10.39
N ASP A 113 -16.47 -5.47 11.35
CA ASP A 113 -17.44 -4.53 11.88
C ASP A 113 -17.56 -3.22 11.06
N GLY A 114 -16.81 -3.11 9.95
CA GLY A 114 -16.80 -1.95 9.07
C GLY A 114 -15.85 -0.82 9.49
N THR A 115 -15.06 -1.04 10.56
CA THR A 115 -14.01 -0.11 10.99
C THR A 115 -12.84 -0.13 10.01
N PHE A 116 -12.40 1.04 9.56
CA PHE A 116 -11.11 1.17 8.90
C PHE A 116 -10.01 1.15 9.96
N ARG A 117 -9.04 0.26 9.80
CA ARG A 117 -7.80 0.29 10.55
C ARG A 117 -6.67 0.67 9.59
N LEU A 118 -6.03 1.78 9.88
CA LEU A 118 -4.91 2.31 9.11
C LEU A 118 -3.62 2.06 9.91
N PHE A 119 -2.74 1.25 9.36
CA PHE A 119 -1.33 1.18 9.73
C PHE A 119 -0.53 2.21 8.93
N PHE A 120 0.51 2.77 9.54
CA PHE A 120 1.35 3.77 8.89
C PHE A 120 2.72 3.87 9.54
N THR A 121 3.68 4.38 8.78
CA THR A 121 5.04 4.66 9.27
C THR A 121 5.09 6.04 9.93
N ALA A 122 5.59 6.10 11.16
CA ALA A 122 5.85 7.36 11.88
C ALA A 122 6.94 7.20 12.95
N GLY A 123 7.31 8.32 13.59
CA GLY A 123 8.29 8.35 14.69
C GLY A 123 9.75 8.45 14.24
N ASN A 124 10.65 8.54 15.23
CA ASN A 124 12.10 8.49 15.08
C ASN A 124 12.73 7.76 16.29
N PRO A 125 13.26 6.53 16.13
CA PRO A 125 13.35 5.76 14.90
C PRO A 125 11.97 5.44 14.29
N GLN A 126 11.94 5.20 12.98
CA GLN A 126 10.68 4.93 12.28
C GLN A 126 10.12 3.58 12.71
N SER A 127 8.81 3.57 12.99
CA SER A 127 8.09 2.43 13.52
C SER A 127 6.69 2.36 12.91
N ILE A 128 5.99 1.23 13.08
CA ILE A 128 4.63 1.05 12.60
C ILE A 128 3.64 1.44 13.69
N HIS A 129 2.74 2.32 13.33
CA HIS A 129 1.65 2.82 14.16
C HIS A 129 0.31 2.44 13.57
N TYR A 130 -0.76 2.59 14.37
CA TYR A 130 -2.11 2.42 13.87
C TYR A 130 -3.10 3.45 14.40
N ALA A 131 -4.16 3.63 13.63
CA ALA A 131 -5.30 4.46 13.95
C ALA A 131 -6.58 3.85 13.36
N GLU A 132 -7.74 4.25 13.87
CA GLU A 132 -9.02 3.67 13.47
C GLU A 132 -10.04 4.75 13.13
N ALA A 133 -10.87 4.48 12.12
CA ALA A 133 -11.93 5.38 11.66
C ALA A 133 -13.20 4.62 11.31
N THR A 134 -14.35 5.29 11.44
CA THR A 134 -15.64 4.79 10.94
C THR A 134 -16.05 5.43 9.61
N ASP A 135 -15.39 6.50 9.18
CA ASP A 135 -15.69 7.22 7.93
C ASP A 135 -14.60 7.08 6.86
N GLY A 136 -13.45 6.47 7.21
CA GLY A 136 -12.29 6.31 6.34
C GLY A 136 -11.49 7.59 6.13
N ILE A 137 -11.77 8.67 6.87
CA ILE A 137 -11.14 9.99 6.71
C ILE A 137 -10.57 10.49 8.05
N ARG A 138 -11.34 10.36 9.14
CA ARG A 138 -11.00 10.83 10.48
C ARG A 138 -10.59 9.67 11.36
N PHE A 139 -9.29 9.48 11.47
CA PHE A 139 -8.68 8.40 12.23
C PHE A 139 -8.31 8.88 13.62
N THR A 140 -8.77 8.14 14.64
CA THR A 140 -8.30 8.34 16.00
C THR A 140 -7.07 7.47 16.22
N TYR A 141 -5.95 8.09 16.59
CA TYR A 141 -4.70 7.40 16.88
C TYR A 141 -4.87 6.41 18.03
N ARG A 142 -4.20 5.25 17.92
CA ARG A 142 -4.32 4.17 18.91
C ARG A 142 -2.98 3.70 19.50
N GLY A 143 -1.86 3.99 18.84
CA GLY A 143 -0.54 3.64 19.36
C GLY A 143 0.44 3.16 18.29
N SER A 144 1.62 2.73 18.76
CA SER A 144 2.54 1.93 17.96
C SER A 144 2.16 0.45 18.09
N VAL A 145 2.18 -0.29 16.98
CA VAL A 145 1.99 -1.75 16.96
C VAL A 145 3.31 -2.50 16.87
N PHE A 146 4.36 -1.84 16.36
CA PHE A 146 5.69 -2.42 16.26
C PHE A 146 6.77 -1.35 16.20
N ALA A 147 7.70 -1.37 17.16
CA ALA A 147 8.86 -0.50 17.23
C ALA A 147 10.10 -1.29 17.67
N GLN A 148 11.27 -0.92 17.15
CA GLN A 148 12.56 -1.49 17.53
C GLN A 148 13.50 -0.38 18.03
N THR A 149 14.29 -0.66 19.07
CA THR A 149 15.21 0.34 19.64
C THR A 149 16.45 0.56 18.78
N ASP A 150 16.91 -0.49 18.11
CA ASP A 150 18.18 -0.53 17.37
C ASP A 150 17.98 -0.81 15.87
N ASP A 151 16.75 -0.71 15.39
CA ASP A 151 16.37 -0.90 13.98
C ASP A 151 15.15 -0.02 13.63
N ILE A 152 14.77 -0.01 12.35
CA ILE A 152 13.55 0.64 11.86
C ILE A 152 12.51 -0.41 11.43
N ALA A 153 11.27 0.03 11.38
CA ALA A 153 10.20 -0.66 10.66
C ALA A 153 9.41 0.37 9.86
N VAL A 154 9.39 0.20 8.54
CA VAL A 154 8.73 1.11 7.61
C VAL A 154 7.96 0.33 6.56
N ASP A 155 6.95 0.98 5.98
CA ASP A 155 6.26 0.50 4.78
C ASP A 155 5.67 -0.91 4.98
N SER A 156 4.63 -0.99 5.80
CA SER A 156 4.02 -2.28 6.15
C SER A 156 3.03 -2.76 5.09
N THR A 157 2.89 -4.06 4.97
CA THR A 157 1.78 -4.75 4.31
C THR A 157 1.11 -5.66 5.34
N THR A 158 -0.14 -5.37 5.71
CA THR A 158 -0.87 -6.12 6.74
C THR A 158 -2.03 -6.90 6.15
N ILE A 159 -2.03 -8.21 6.36
CA ILE A 159 -3.02 -9.13 5.81
C ILE A 159 -3.56 -10.08 6.88
N LYS A 160 -4.84 -10.45 6.81
CA LYS A 160 -5.44 -11.47 7.68
C LYS A 160 -5.64 -12.75 6.87
N ILE A 161 -5.03 -13.85 7.32
CA ILE A 161 -5.17 -15.20 6.74
C ILE A 161 -5.69 -16.13 7.83
N GLY A 162 -6.94 -16.59 7.66
CA GLY A 162 -7.66 -17.28 8.73
C GLY A 162 -7.78 -16.40 9.98
N ASP A 163 -7.35 -16.93 11.12
CA ASP A 163 -7.37 -16.21 12.40
C ASP A 163 -6.06 -15.46 12.72
N THR A 164 -5.10 -15.46 11.79
CA THR A 164 -3.79 -14.84 11.99
C THR A 164 -3.64 -13.60 11.13
N TRP A 165 -3.24 -12.50 11.76
CA TRP A 165 -2.73 -11.31 11.10
C TRP A 165 -1.25 -11.48 10.83
N HIS A 166 -0.83 -11.20 9.60
CA HIS A 166 0.55 -11.16 9.15
C HIS A 166 0.86 -9.72 8.77
N MET A 167 1.96 -9.18 9.28
CA MET A 167 2.49 -7.89 8.85
C MET A 167 3.91 -8.09 8.33
N TYR A 168 4.16 -7.61 7.12
CA TYR A 168 5.49 -7.55 6.53
C TYR A 168 5.94 -6.09 6.53
N ALA A 169 7.10 -5.78 7.08
CA ALA A 169 7.61 -4.40 7.09
C ALA A 169 9.09 -4.36 6.74
N THR A 170 9.53 -3.32 6.05
CA THR A 170 10.93 -3.11 5.71
C THR A 170 11.73 -2.80 6.97
N SER A 171 12.81 -3.58 7.19
CA SER A 171 13.79 -3.32 8.27
C SER A 171 14.93 -2.44 7.77
N GLY A 172 15.84 -2.04 8.68
CA GLY A 172 17.08 -1.35 8.30
C GLY A 172 18.03 -2.19 7.45
N GLN A 173 17.76 -3.49 7.27
CA GLN A 173 18.48 -4.38 6.37
C GLN A 173 17.84 -4.47 4.96
N GLY A 174 16.74 -3.75 4.72
CA GLY A 174 16.06 -3.68 3.43
C GLY A 174 15.31 -4.96 3.04
N ILE A 175 15.02 -5.10 1.75
CA ILE A 175 14.15 -6.14 1.17
C ILE A 175 14.65 -7.58 1.35
N ASN A 176 15.95 -7.74 1.65
CA ASN A 176 16.54 -9.06 1.90
C ASN A 176 16.23 -9.60 3.31
N ARG A 177 15.74 -8.76 4.22
CA ARG A 177 15.37 -9.13 5.59
C ARG A 177 14.23 -8.24 6.08
N LEU A 178 13.02 -8.50 5.60
CA LEU A 178 11.79 -7.88 6.08
C LEU A 178 11.41 -8.43 7.45
N TRP A 179 10.82 -7.61 8.30
CA TRP A 179 10.10 -8.08 9.48
C TRP A 179 8.90 -8.89 9.04
N HIS A 180 8.76 -10.13 9.49
CA HIS A 180 7.49 -10.87 9.46
C HIS A 180 6.95 -10.94 10.88
N LEU A 181 5.84 -10.24 11.10
CA LEU A 181 5.16 -10.18 12.38
C LEU A 181 3.83 -10.93 12.31
N THR A 182 3.41 -11.51 13.43
CA THR A 182 2.11 -12.18 13.56
C THR A 182 1.30 -11.60 14.72
N SER A 183 -0.02 -11.61 14.59
CA SER A 183 -0.94 -11.19 15.64
C SER A 183 -2.28 -11.95 15.56
N THR A 184 -3.00 -12.07 16.68
CA THR A 184 -4.36 -12.61 16.71
C THR A 184 -5.44 -11.53 16.72
N ASP A 185 -5.08 -10.28 17.02
CA ASP A 185 -6.00 -9.14 17.17
C ASP A 185 -5.72 -8.00 16.16
N GLY A 186 -4.59 -8.09 15.44
CA GLY A 186 -4.15 -7.06 14.49
C GLY A 186 -3.71 -5.77 15.20
N ILE A 187 -3.32 -5.85 16.48
CA ILE A 187 -2.86 -4.74 17.30
C ILE A 187 -1.56 -5.12 18.01
N SER A 188 -1.53 -6.28 18.64
CA SER A 188 -0.41 -6.82 19.40
C SER A 188 0.39 -7.76 18.50
N PHE A 189 1.45 -7.24 17.88
CA PHE A 189 2.29 -8.02 16.96
C PHE A 189 3.54 -8.57 17.65
N THR A 190 3.90 -9.80 17.29
CA THR A 190 5.15 -10.45 17.70
C THR A 190 5.99 -10.77 16.48
N VAL A 191 7.31 -10.60 16.59
CA VAL A 191 8.24 -11.06 15.55
C VAL A 191 8.12 -12.56 15.40
N TYR A 192 7.75 -13.01 14.20
CA TYR A 192 7.77 -14.41 13.83
C TYR A 192 9.12 -14.77 13.19
N ASP A 193 9.57 -13.97 12.22
CA ASP A 193 10.85 -14.19 11.52
C ASP A 193 11.38 -12.90 10.87
N LEU A 194 12.60 -12.97 10.35
CA LEU A 194 13.13 -12.06 9.33
C LEU A 194 13.14 -12.76 7.98
N ILE A 195 12.25 -12.33 7.08
CA ILE A 195 11.95 -13.03 5.82
C ILE A 195 12.44 -12.25 4.60
N SER A 196 12.63 -12.95 3.48
CA SER A 196 12.68 -12.35 2.15
C SER A 196 11.85 -13.18 1.19
N PHE A 197 11.48 -12.57 0.07
CA PHE A 197 10.65 -13.21 -0.95
C PHE A 197 11.41 -13.29 -2.28
N PRO A 198 12.35 -14.24 -2.40
CA PRO A 198 13.05 -14.46 -3.67
C PRO A 198 12.13 -15.16 -4.67
N ASN A 199 12.00 -14.60 -5.86
CA ASN A 199 11.35 -15.27 -6.99
C ASN A 199 12.28 -15.22 -8.21
N ALA A 200 12.62 -16.39 -8.76
CA ALA A 200 13.53 -16.51 -9.90
C ALA A 200 14.87 -15.76 -9.77
N GLY A 201 15.37 -15.58 -8.54
CA GLY A 201 16.62 -14.87 -8.26
C GLY A 201 16.49 -13.35 -8.10
N VAL A 202 15.27 -12.80 -8.16
CA VAL A 202 14.98 -11.40 -7.87
C VAL A 202 14.28 -11.31 -6.51
N THR A 203 14.74 -10.41 -5.65
CA THR A 203 14.05 -10.11 -4.38
C THR A 203 12.94 -9.11 -4.67
N SER A 204 11.76 -9.34 -4.12
CA SER A 204 10.61 -8.47 -4.32
C SER A 204 10.10 -7.92 -2.99
N THR A 205 9.51 -6.73 -3.04
CA THR A 205 8.87 -6.09 -1.89
C THR A 205 7.37 -6.38 -1.91
N PRO A 206 6.78 -6.88 -0.81
CA PRO A 206 5.34 -7.05 -0.72
C PRO A 206 4.63 -5.71 -0.72
N SER A 207 3.39 -5.67 -1.23
CA SER A 207 2.61 -4.44 -1.31
C SER A 207 1.20 -4.62 -0.75
N ASN A 208 0.40 -5.51 -1.36
CA ASN A 208 -0.95 -5.87 -0.91
C ASN A 208 -1.27 -7.31 -1.35
N GLY A 209 -2.40 -7.88 -0.95
CA GLY A 209 -2.82 -9.19 -1.44
C GLY A 209 -4.31 -9.46 -1.27
N LEU A 210 -4.79 -10.46 -2.00
CA LEU A 210 -6.18 -10.91 -1.94
C LEU A 210 -6.32 -12.40 -2.19
N TRP A 211 -7.47 -12.95 -1.82
CA TRP A 211 -7.85 -14.32 -2.13
C TRP A 211 -8.37 -14.44 -3.56
N VAL A 212 -7.75 -15.33 -4.34
CA VAL A 212 -8.31 -15.83 -5.61
C VAL A 212 -8.48 -17.34 -5.46
N ASP A 213 -9.72 -17.81 -5.55
CA ASP A 213 -10.10 -19.19 -5.26
C ASP A 213 -9.61 -19.66 -3.88
N ASP A 214 -8.76 -20.68 -3.82
CA ASP A 214 -8.26 -21.31 -2.60
C ASP A 214 -6.85 -20.83 -2.18
N ARG A 215 -6.39 -19.71 -2.73
CA ARG A 215 -5.05 -19.16 -2.51
C ARG A 215 -5.09 -17.67 -2.24
N PHE A 216 -4.32 -17.25 -1.25
CA PHE A 216 -4.01 -15.84 -1.05
C PHE A 216 -2.80 -15.47 -1.90
N TYR A 217 -2.95 -14.48 -2.77
CA TYR A 217 -1.85 -13.93 -3.57
C TYR A 217 -1.36 -12.63 -2.94
N LEU A 218 -0.09 -12.60 -2.56
CA LEU A 218 0.61 -11.40 -2.14
C LEU A 218 1.28 -10.81 -3.38
N PHE A 219 0.79 -9.65 -3.81
CA PHE A 219 1.36 -8.89 -4.91
C PHE A 219 2.63 -8.20 -4.45
N MET A 220 3.61 -8.19 -5.34
CA MET A 220 4.96 -7.74 -5.05
C MET A 220 5.54 -7.03 -6.25
N PHE A 221 6.41 -6.07 -6.01
CA PHE A 221 7.19 -5.45 -7.08
C PHE A 221 8.66 -5.82 -6.96
N ALA A 222 9.30 -5.96 -8.10
CA ALA A 222 10.66 -6.44 -8.25
C ALA A 222 11.59 -5.34 -8.77
N ASP A 223 12.90 -5.54 -8.61
CA ASP A 223 13.94 -4.60 -9.09
C ASP A 223 13.93 -4.44 -10.63
N ASP A 224 13.34 -5.39 -11.36
CA ASP A 224 13.14 -5.30 -12.81
C ASP A 224 11.97 -4.38 -13.21
N GLY A 225 11.29 -3.78 -12.24
CA GLY A 225 10.17 -2.88 -12.47
C GLY A 225 8.87 -3.58 -12.83
N SER A 226 8.76 -4.90 -12.63
CA SER A 226 7.52 -5.65 -12.83
C SER A 226 6.75 -5.88 -11.52
N ILE A 227 5.45 -6.16 -11.64
CA ILE A 227 4.61 -6.64 -10.55
C ILE A 227 4.36 -8.14 -10.74
N GLY A 228 4.79 -8.93 -9.76
CA GLY A 228 4.54 -10.36 -9.65
C GLY A 228 3.79 -10.71 -8.37
N SER A 229 3.74 -12.01 -8.04
CA SER A 229 3.19 -12.44 -6.74
C SER A 229 3.80 -13.74 -6.23
N MET A 230 3.64 -13.93 -4.94
CA MET A 230 3.70 -15.24 -4.30
C MET A 230 2.31 -15.61 -3.79
N TRP A 231 2.05 -16.90 -3.63
CA TRP A 231 0.80 -17.37 -3.05
C TRP A 231 1.04 -18.22 -1.80
N THR A 232 0.05 -18.22 -0.93
CA THR A 232 0.01 -19.02 0.28
C THR A 232 -1.40 -19.54 0.54
N LYS A 233 -1.52 -20.51 1.45
CA LYS A 233 -2.79 -20.91 2.06
C LYS A 233 -2.88 -20.57 3.55
N ASN A 234 -1.75 -20.22 4.17
CA ASN A 234 -1.63 -20.10 5.63
C ASN A 234 -0.83 -18.88 6.09
N GLY A 235 -0.23 -18.10 5.19
CA GLY A 235 0.57 -16.92 5.55
C GLY A 235 1.99 -17.22 6.04
N PHE A 236 2.37 -18.50 6.09
CA PHE A 236 3.71 -18.94 6.53
C PHE A 236 4.50 -19.55 5.38
N ASP A 237 3.85 -20.41 4.59
CA ASP A 237 4.45 -21.08 3.45
C ASP A 237 4.10 -20.31 2.18
N TRP A 238 5.12 -19.70 1.58
CA TRP A 238 4.98 -18.90 0.36
C TRP A 238 5.58 -19.61 -0.85
N TYR A 239 4.82 -19.61 -1.94
CA TYR A 239 5.19 -20.25 -3.18
C TYR A 239 5.16 -19.23 -4.33
N PRO A 240 6.15 -19.23 -5.24
CA PRO A 240 6.07 -18.40 -6.43
C PRO A 240 4.78 -18.67 -7.22
N SER A 241 4.11 -17.62 -7.68
CA SER A 241 2.97 -17.78 -8.62
C SER A 241 3.43 -18.13 -10.03
N GLY A 242 4.68 -17.78 -10.37
CA GLY A 242 5.24 -17.91 -11.71
C GLY A 242 4.59 -16.97 -12.74
N LYS A 243 3.82 -15.98 -12.28
CA LYS A 243 3.13 -15.00 -13.11
C LYS A 243 3.69 -13.60 -12.87
N ILE A 244 3.92 -12.90 -13.97
CA ILE A 244 4.01 -11.44 -13.97
C ILE A 244 2.60 -10.93 -14.23
N HIS A 245 2.12 -10.05 -13.36
CA HIS A 245 0.78 -9.46 -13.42
C HIS A 245 0.75 -8.19 -14.24
N LEU A 246 1.84 -7.42 -14.19
CA LEU A 246 1.99 -6.17 -14.92
C LEU A 246 3.47 -5.92 -15.22
N GLU A 247 3.75 -5.46 -16.44
CA GLU A 247 5.07 -5.00 -16.88
C GLU A 247 4.98 -3.52 -17.29
N PRO A 248 6.10 -2.77 -17.24
CA PRO A 248 6.16 -1.42 -17.77
C PRO A 248 5.92 -1.40 -19.28
N THR A 249 5.18 -0.40 -19.76
CA THR A 249 5.09 -0.07 -21.19
C THR A 249 6.31 0.74 -21.66
N GLU A 250 6.41 1.05 -22.95
CA GLU A 250 7.54 1.80 -23.52
C GLU A 250 7.73 3.19 -22.88
N ASP A 251 6.65 3.81 -22.38
CA ASP A 251 6.66 5.13 -21.75
C ASP A 251 6.85 5.05 -20.21
N GLU A 252 6.91 3.84 -19.65
CA GLU A 252 7.03 3.60 -18.21
C GLU A 252 8.40 3.00 -17.88
N MET A 253 9.07 3.57 -16.88
CA MET A 253 10.33 3.05 -16.37
C MET A 253 10.14 1.82 -15.48
N TYR A 254 8.99 1.74 -14.79
CA TYR A 254 8.64 0.68 -13.86
C TYR A 254 7.14 0.67 -13.58
N VAL A 255 6.63 -0.46 -13.09
CA VAL A 255 5.37 -0.58 -12.37
C VAL A 255 5.64 -1.18 -11.00
N LYS A 256 5.09 -0.58 -9.93
CA LYS A 256 5.39 -1.00 -8.55
C LYS A 256 4.31 -0.63 -7.55
N ASP A 257 4.52 -1.01 -6.28
CA ASP A 257 3.68 -0.62 -5.13
C ASP A 257 2.19 -0.82 -5.41
N SER A 258 1.80 -2.05 -5.74
CA SER A 258 0.43 -2.33 -6.17
C SER A 258 -0.52 -2.59 -5.01
N THR A 259 -1.75 -2.11 -5.13
CA THR A 259 -2.88 -2.58 -4.31
C THR A 259 -4.00 -3.04 -5.21
N VAL A 260 -4.67 -4.14 -4.85
CA VAL A 260 -5.68 -4.78 -5.69
C VAL A 260 -6.95 -4.99 -4.88
N ILE A 261 -8.06 -4.49 -5.40
CA ILE A 261 -9.39 -4.64 -4.82
C ILE A 261 -10.31 -5.36 -5.79
N GLN A 262 -11.31 -6.08 -5.27
CA GLN A 262 -12.43 -6.57 -6.04
C GLN A 262 -13.57 -5.55 -5.98
N LEU A 263 -14.15 -5.22 -7.14
CA LEU A 263 -15.30 -4.33 -7.28
C LEU A 263 -16.60 -5.14 -7.19
N ASP A 264 -17.71 -4.47 -6.83
CA ASP A 264 -19.05 -5.08 -6.73
C ASP A 264 -19.52 -5.76 -8.02
N ASN A 265 -18.98 -5.35 -9.17
CA ASN A 265 -19.29 -5.93 -10.47
C ASN A 265 -18.52 -7.23 -10.77
N GLY A 266 -17.68 -7.69 -9.83
CA GLY A 266 -16.84 -8.89 -9.94
C GLY A 266 -15.49 -8.68 -10.62
N GLN A 267 -15.23 -7.50 -11.21
CA GLN A 267 -13.91 -7.14 -11.74
C GLN A 267 -12.94 -6.80 -10.61
N TYR A 268 -11.65 -6.87 -10.91
CA TYR A 268 -10.58 -6.43 -10.03
C TYR A 268 -9.96 -5.15 -10.58
N LEU A 269 -9.63 -4.24 -9.68
CA LEU A 269 -8.93 -3.00 -9.99
C LEU A 269 -7.60 -3.02 -9.24
N MET A 270 -6.52 -2.94 -9.99
CA MET A 270 -5.17 -2.72 -9.47
C MET A 270 -4.86 -1.24 -9.56
N PHE A 271 -4.41 -0.66 -8.46
CA PHE A 271 -3.71 0.61 -8.44
C PHE A 271 -2.22 0.31 -8.42
N TYR A 272 -1.44 1.00 -9.23
CA TYR A 272 0.00 0.80 -9.30
C TYR A 272 0.72 2.13 -9.51
N VAL A 273 1.99 2.16 -9.15
CA VAL A 273 2.86 3.32 -9.30
C VAL A 273 3.71 3.18 -10.55
N THR A 274 3.84 4.28 -11.30
CA THR A 274 4.82 4.46 -12.39
C THR A 274 5.41 5.88 -12.34
N ASN A 275 6.35 6.21 -13.23
CA ASN A 275 6.91 7.56 -13.36
C ASN A 275 5.90 8.55 -14.00
N ILE A 276 6.04 9.81 -13.63
CA ILE A 276 5.45 10.92 -14.39
C ILE A 276 6.21 11.03 -15.73
N PRO A 277 5.53 11.11 -16.89
CA PRO A 277 6.13 11.37 -18.20
C PRO A 277 6.84 12.71 -18.31
#